data_AF-T1BY75-F1
#
_entry.id   AF-T1BY75-F1
#
_cell.length_a   1.000
_cell.length_b   1.000
_cell.length_c   1.000
_cell.angle_alpha   90.00
_cell.angle_beta   90.00
_cell.angle_gamma   90.00
#
_symmetry.space_group_name_H-M   'P 1'
#
loop_
_entity.id
_entity.type
_entity.pdbx_description
1 polymer ?
#
loop_
_entity_poly.entity_id
_entity_poly.type
_entity_poly.pdbx_seq_one_letter_code
_entity_poly.pdbx_strand_id
1 'polypeptide(L)'
;MFHWTEQKIRVHVVYCVLALMVAKLMVREADRAGMHLSVRELLTTLAGIEETVLLYQGERGRPRARRMLTGKDATQRRLYDLFGLDAYA
;
A
#
# COMPACT_ATOMS: atom_id res chain seq x y z
N MET A 1 22.63 -14.82 -12.22
CA MET A 1 23.41 -13.69 -11.67
C MET A 1 22.86 -12.42 -12.30
N PHE A 2 22.19 -11.54 -11.55
CA PHE A 2 21.57 -10.34 -12.11
C PHE A 2 22.66 -9.35 -12.54
N HIS A 3 22.82 -9.11 -13.84
CA HIS A 3 23.72 -8.07 -14.34
C HIS A 3 23.10 -6.69 -14.05
N TRP A 4 23.50 -6.12 -12.91
CA TRP A 4 23.25 -4.73 -12.57
C TRP A 4 24.28 -3.89 -13.31
N THR A 5 23.85 -3.18 -14.35
CA THR A 5 24.69 -2.20 -15.04
C THR A 5 24.64 -0.88 -14.29
N GLU A 6 25.67 -0.03 -14.44
CA GLU A 6 25.70 1.34 -13.90
C GLU A 6 24.44 2.15 -14.21
N GLN A 7 23.84 1.91 -15.38
CA GLN A 7 22.55 2.50 -15.76
C GLN A 7 21.41 2.02 -14.83
N LYS A 8 21.30 0.71 -14.58
CA LYS A 8 20.28 0.14 -13.70
C LYS A 8 20.47 0.57 -12.24
N ILE A 9 21.71 0.79 -11.78
CA ILE A 9 21.98 1.32 -10.43
C ILE A 9 21.49 2.76 -10.33
N ARG A 10 21.81 3.62 -11.33
CA ARG A 10 21.33 5.01 -11.34
C ARG A 10 19.80 5.11 -11.34
N VAL A 11 19.13 4.32 -12.18
CA VAL A 11 17.66 4.26 -12.18
C VAL A 11 17.11 3.79 -10.83
N HIS A 12 17.77 2.79 -10.21
CA HIS A 12 17.42 2.31 -8.88
C HIS A 12 17.46 3.41 -7.82
N VAL A 13 18.58 4.12 -7.75
CA VAL A 13 18.75 5.22 -6.79
C VAL A 13 17.69 6.30 -7.01
N VAL A 14 17.39 6.66 -8.27
CA VAL A 14 16.36 7.67 -8.58
C VAL A 14 14.99 7.26 -8.04
N TYR A 15 14.52 6.04 -8.34
CA TYR A 15 13.21 5.64 -7.86
C TYR A 15 13.18 5.42 -6.33
N CYS A 16 14.29 5.01 -5.72
CA CYS A 16 14.39 4.91 -4.26
C CYS A 16 14.27 6.28 -3.58
N VAL A 17 14.92 7.31 -4.12
CA VAL A 17 14.80 8.68 -3.61
C VAL A 17 13.39 9.23 -3.82
N LEU A 18 12.78 8.98 -4.99
CA LEU A 18 11.39 9.34 -5.25
C LEU A 18 10.43 8.67 -4.27
N ALA A 19 10.57 7.35 -4.05
CA ALA A 19 9.75 6.60 -3.10
C ALA A 19 9.91 7.16 -1.67
N LEU A 20 11.13 7.48 -1.25
CA LEU A 20 11.38 8.08 0.07
C LEU A 20 10.75 9.48 0.20
N MET A 21 10.86 10.33 -0.83
CA MET A 21 10.20 11.64 -0.84
C MET A 21 8.68 11.51 -0.71
N VAL A 22 8.07 10.58 -1.45
CA VAL A 22 6.63 10.29 -1.35
C VAL A 22 6.28 9.82 0.06
N ALA A 23 7.03 8.89 0.64
CA ALA A 23 6.77 8.40 1.98
C ALA A 23 6.86 9.51 3.05
N LYS A 24 7.83 10.43 2.91
CA LYS A 24 7.96 11.61 3.79
C LYS A 24 6.80 12.60 3.61
N LEU A 25 6.34 12.80 2.38
CA LEU A 25 5.16 13.61 2.09
C LEU A 25 3.92 13.02 2.76
N MET A 26 3.70 11.71 2.63
CA MET A 26 2.58 11.01 3.27
C MET A 26 2.61 11.16 4.80
N VAL A 27 3.77 11.02 5.43
CA VAL A 27 3.92 11.26 6.89
C VAL A 27 3.54 12.69 7.24
N ARG A 28 3.98 13.68 6.46
CA ARG A 28 3.63 15.10 6.71
C ARG A 28 2.12 15.35 6.61
N GLU A 29 1.44 14.75 5.64
CA GLU A 29 -0.01 14.89 5.51
C GLU A 29 -0.76 14.14 6.65
N ALA A 30 -0.24 12.98 7.08
CA ALA A 30 -0.76 12.28 8.26
C ALA A 30 -0.60 13.11 9.55
N ASP A 31 0.56 13.74 9.74
CA ASP A 31 0.82 14.66 10.87
C ASP A 31 -0.17 15.83 10.87
N ARG A 32 -0.45 16.42 9.70
CA ARG A 32 -1.45 17.49 9.55
C ARG A 32 -2.86 17.04 9.89
N ALA A 33 -3.17 15.76 9.68
CA ALA A 33 -4.43 15.12 10.06
C ALA A 33 -4.45 14.65 11.54
N GLY A 34 -3.44 15.00 12.33
CA GLY A 34 -3.33 14.62 13.74
C GLY A 34 -2.94 13.16 13.96
N MET A 35 -2.27 12.52 12.99
CA MET A 35 -1.73 11.17 13.08
C MET A 35 -0.20 11.21 13.04
N HIS A 36 0.42 11.13 14.21
CA HIS A 36 1.88 11.14 14.33
C HIS A 36 2.45 9.74 14.15
N LEU A 37 3.04 9.48 12.97
CA LEU A 37 3.58 8.19 12.59
C LEU A 37 4.99 8.37 12.01
N SER A 38 5.91 7.47 12.34
CA SER A 38 7.15 7.36 11.56
C SER A 38 6.88 6.82 10.15
N VAL A 39 7.81 7.05 9.22
CA VAL A 39 7.74 6.48 7.86
C VAL A 39 7.55 4.96 7.90
N ARG A 40 8.27 4.28 8.81
CA ARG A 40 8.19 2.83 8.95
C ARG A 40 6.81 2.39 9.43
N GLU A 41 6.27 3.04 10.46
CA GLU A 41 4.93 2.74 10.96
C GLU A 41 3.87 2.98 9.89
N LEU A 42 3.89 4.15 9.23
CA LEU A 42 2.95 4.48 8.16
C LEU A 42 2.94 3.42 7.05
N LEU A 43 4.13 3.04 6.55
CA LEU A 43 4.23 2.03 5.49
C LEU A 43 3.81 0.65 5.98
N THR A 44 4.08 0.29 7.24
CA THR A 44 3.68 -1.00 7.81
C THR A 44 2.17 -1.07 7.99
N THR A 45 1.55 0.00 8.48
CA THR A 45 0.09 0.10 8.66
C THR A 45 -0.62 0.01 7.32
N LEU A 46 -0.13 0.71 6.29
CA LEU A 46 -0.67 0.62 4.93
C LEU A 46 -0.46 -0.75 4.30
N ALA A 47 0.71 -1.36 4.50
CA ALA A 47 1.00 -2.71 3.98
C ALA A 47 0.10 -3.79 4.59
N GLY A 48 -0.40 -3.59 5.81
CA GLY A 48 -1.39 -4.47 6.43
C GLY A 48 -2.82 -4.32 5.88
N ILE A 49 -3.08 -3.37 4.98
CA ILE A 49 -4.36 -3.27 4.28
C ILE A 49 -4.31 -4.26 3.11
N GLU A 50 -4.96 -5.41 3.29
CA GLU A 50 -4.93 -6.49 2.31
C GLU A 50 -6.30 -6.64 1.63
N GLU A 51 -6.30 -6.99 0.35
CA GLU A 51 -7.49 -7.47 -0.35
C GLU A 51 -7.46 -9.00 -0.39
N THR A 52 -8.43 -9.64 0.28
CA THR A 52 -8.64 -11.08 0.19
C THR A 52 -9.62 -11.39 -0.92
N VAL A 53 -9.20 -12.21 -1.89
CA VAL A 53 -10.08 -12.77 -2.93
C VAL A 53 -10.52 -14.16 -2.53
N LEU A 54 -11.77 -14.28 -2.09
CA LEU A 54 -12.38 -15.57 -1.78
C LEU A 54 -12.92 -16.21 -3.07
N LEU A 55 -12.34 -17.33 -3.46
CA LEU A 55 -12.74 -18.10 -4.64
C LEU A 55 -13.69 -19.23 -4.22
N TYR A 56 -14.95 -19.14 -4.64
CA TYR A 56 -15.90 -20.23 -4.50
C TYR A 56 -15.89 -21.09 -5.76
N GLN A 57 -15.46 -22.34 -5.61
CA GLN A 57 -15.65 -23.40 -6.61
C GLN A 57 -17.11 -23.88 -6.53
N GLY A 58 -17.86 -23.77 -7.64
CA GLY A 58 -19.17 -24.41 -7.78
C GLY A 58 -19.04 -25.73 -8.54
N GLU A 59 -20.02 -26.63 -8.43
CA GLU A 59 -19.98 -27.96 -9.08
C GLU A 59 -19.87 -27.91 -10.62
N ARG A 60 -20.29 -26.81 -11.27
CA ARG A 60 -20.10 -26.54 -12.71
C ARG A 60 -19.95 -25.03 -12.99
N GLY A 61 -18.96 -24.64 -13.80
CA GLY A 61 -18.81 -23.27 -14.33
C GLY A 61 -17.59 -22.47 -13.82
N ARG A 62 -17.48 -21.19 -14.23
CA ARG A 62 -16.37 -20.29 -13.84
C ARG A 62 -16.45 -19.97 -12.33
N PRO A 63 -15.36 -20.12 -11.57
CA PRO A 63 -15.36 -19.86 -10.13
C PRO A 63 -15.78 -18.42 -9.82
N ARG A 64 -16.64 -18.25 -8.81
CA ARG A 64 -17.08 -16.94 -8.35
C ARG A 64 -16.02 -16.36 -7.42
N ALA A 65 -15.42 -15.24 -7.81
CA ALA A 65 -14.48 -14.48 -6.98
C ALA A 65 -15.25 -13.41 -6.19
N ARG A 66 -15.13 -13.42 -4.87
CA ARG A 66 -15.58 -12.31 -4.00
C ARG A 66 -14.35 -11.60 -3.46
N ARG A 67 -14.22 -10.32 -3.76
CA ARG A 67 -13.17 -9.46 -3.17
C ARG A 67 -13.68 -8.90 -1.85
N MET A 68 -12.86 -8.98 -0.81
CA MET A 68 -13.12 -8.37 0.49
C MET A 68 -11.80 -7.78 1.00
N LEU A 69 -11.81 -6.51 1.37
CA LEU A 69 -10.69 -5.95 2.13
C LEU A 69 -10.69 -6.57 3.54
N THR A 70 -9.52 -6.98 4.03
CA THR A 70 -9.34 -7.47 5.41
C THR A 70 -9.76 -6.40 6.41
N GLY A 71 -10.14 -6.83 7.62
CA GLY A 71 -10.62 -5.92 8.66
C GLY A 71 -9.57 -4.86 8.99
N LYS A 72 -9.84 -3.60 8.63
CA LYS A 72 -8.97 -2.46 8.94
C LYS A 72 -9.09 -2.09 10.42
N ASP A 73 -7.96 -2.00 11.12
CA ASP A 73 -7.91 -1.35 12.43
C ASP A 73 -8.25 0.17 12.32
N ALA A 74 -8.43 0.84 13.45
CA ALA A 74 -8.85 2.25 13.47
C ALA A 74 -7.84 3.18 12.78
N THR A 75 -6.54 2.89 12.90
CA THR A 75 -5.47 3.68 12.27
C THR A 75 -5.44 3.44 10.76
N GLN A 76 -5.54 2.19 10.33
CA GLN A 76 -5.64 1.80 8.92
C GLN A 76 -6.84 2.43 8.23
N ARG A 77 -8.00 2.48 8.91
CA ARG A 77 -9.20 3.13 8.37
C ARG A 77 -9.00 4.63 8.18
N ARG A 78 -8.46 5.31 9.19
CA ARG A 78 -8.16 6.75 9.09
C ARG A 78 -7.15 7.05 7.99
N LEU A 79 -6.11 6.22 7.81
CA LEU A 79 -5.14 6.39 6.72
C LEU A 79 -5.76 6.09 5.35
N TYR A 80 -6.61 5.05 5.26
CA TYR A 80 -7.32 4.69 4.03
C TYR A 80 -8.23 5.83 3.55
N ASP A 81 -8.98 6.43 4.48
CA ASP A 81 -9.85 7.57 4.19
C ASP A 81 -9.04 8.84 3.88
N LEU A 82 -7.97 9.10 4.65
CA LEU A 82 -7.10 10.28 4.44
C LEU A 82 -6.48 10.29 3.04
N PHE A 83 -6.02 9.13 2.56
CA PHE A 83 -5.38 9.01 1.25
C PHE A 83 -6.38 8.70 0.11
N GLY A 84 -7.69 8.65 0.38
CA GLY A 84 -8.72 8.40 -0.63
C GLY A 84 -8.51 7.09 -1.39
N LEU A 85 -8.11 6.03 -0.67
CA LEU A 85 -7.75 4.75 -1.28
C LEU A 85 -8.98 3.96 -1.79
N ASP A 86 -10.19 4.41 -1.45
CA ASP A 86 -11.46 3.91 -1.99
C ASP A 86 -11.60 4.16 -3.49
N ALA A 87 -11.01 5.24 -4.01
CA ALA A 87 -11.04 5.57 -5.43
C ALA A 87 -10.29 4.56 -6.32
N TYR A 88 -9.50 3.66 -5.72
CA TYR A 88 -8.63 2.71 -6.41
C TYR A 88 -8.88 1.24 -6.04
N ALA A 89 -9.89 0.97 -5.21
CA ALA A 89 -10.24 -0.38 -4.73
C ALA A 89 -11.31 -1.07 -5.60
#